data_AF-A0A9E5MW82-F1
#
_entry.id   AF-A0A9E5MW82-F1
#
_cell.length_a   1.000
_cell.length_b   1.000
_cell.length_c   1.000
_cell.angle_alpha   90.00
_cell.angle_beta   90.00
_cell.angle_gamma   90.00
#
_symmetry.space_group_name_H-M   'P 1'
#
loop_
_entity.id
_entity.type
_entity.pdbx_description
1 polymer ?
#
loop_
_entity_poly.entity_id
_entity_poly.type
_entity_poly.pdbx_seq_one_letter_code
_entity_poly.pdbx_strand_id
1 'polypeptide(L)'
;MRRTALGTALALGLPVPLSAAESTAAAEQNRPLAAAHPGDQGDSQPQAIQQLIAELGDPSFAVRQRTSRRLEELGLVAKPALVAGLQDPDAEVRHRVRRILVRVLELDFENRIAAFAAGKSATADDLPGWMLLKSIAGDGPAVRQLFIEAIRGEPLLLEALDQGHTYAAQAVVLRTQQLYQARLRNPNARQNLANNSQFAASVAALLIVIADGETELDERTASMIFQMMHRSALLRRLGSREQPVRALVGVFIQRTAETSMAYQSLWTAMQYNLKEGLIAATAIIRRGEQRPYVLQDAILAIGKLGTKEHIKLLTPLLADDTALSHQFNRQATKSITPQVRDVALAVIIHLSGEKPQDYGYTTIQQDPIRLFRSNTMRFSSDAKRAAALKTWQERLAAQPRDPASQQSASN
;
A
#
# COMPACT_ATOMS: atom_id res chain seq x y z
N MET A 1 19.85 -25.13 62.22
CA MET A 1 20.27 -26.53 62.51
C MET A 1 20.78 -27.14 61.20
N ARG A 2 21.99 -27.71 61.14
CA ARG A 2 22.29 -29.17 61.21
C ARG A 2 21.50 -30.03 60.18
N ARG A 3 22.09 -30.98 59.43
CA ARG A 3 23.50 -31.31 59.06
C ARG A 3 23.48 -32.49 58.03
N THR A 4 24.53 -32.65 57.20
CA THR A 4 25.17 -33.91 56.66
C THR A 4 24.40 -35.26 56.55
N ALA A 5 24.69 -36.22 55.65
CA ALA A 5 25.52 -36.38 54.43
C ALA A 5 25.14 -37.78 53.80
N LEU A 6 25.93 -38.74 53.26
CA LEU A 6 27.38 -38.95 53.02
C LEU A 6 27.62 -40.16 52.05
N GLY A 7 28.51 -40.03 51.05
CA GLY A 7 29.21 -41.17 50.40
C GLY A 7 28.52 -41.93 49.26
N THR A 8 29.12 -42.91 48.57
CA THR A 8 30.52 -43.47 48.51
C THR A 8 30.53 -44.59 47.43
N ALA A 9 31.61 -44.95 46.69
CA ALA A 9 32.97 -44.40 46.53
C ALA A 9 33.66 -44.86 45.22
N LEU A 10 34.48 -43.97 44.64
CA LEU A 10 35.88 -44.16 44.17
C LEU A 10 36.40 -45.54 43.67
N ALA A 11 36.97 -45.57 42.45
CA ALA A 11 38.05 -46.49 42.03
C ALA A 11 38.90 -45.88 40.89
N LEU A 12 40.19 -46.21 40.81
CA LEU A 12 41.17 -45.69 39.83
C LEU A 12 41.95 -46.84 39.17
N GLY A 13 42.44 -46.64 37.93
CA GLY A 13 43.31 -47.59 37.23
C GLY A 13 44.04 -46.96 36.03
N LEU A 14 45.37 -46.96 36.08
CA LEU A 14 46.31 -46.53 35.03
C LEU A 14 47.32 -47.70 34.76
N PRO A 15 48.33 -47.61 33.86
CA PRO A 15 48.23 -48.10 32.47
C PRO A 15 49.42 -49.02 32.08
N VAL A 16 49.82 -49.05 30.77
CA VAL A 16 51.10 -49.62 30.21
C VAL A 16 51.08 -51.15 29.97
N PRO A 17 51.80 -51.76 28.97
CA PRO A 17 52.67 -51.25 27.88
C PRO A 17 52.24 -51.59 26.43
N LEU A 18 53.13 -51.27 25.47
CA LEU A 18 53.08 -51.52 24.02
C LEU A 18 53.28 -53.00 23.62
N SER A 19 52.80 -53.35 22.41
CA SER A 19 53.55 -54.17 21.44
C SER A 19 53.16 -53.76 20.01
N ALA A 20 54.00 -54.03 19.01
CA ALA A 20 53.87 -53.51 17.65
C ALA A 20 53.64 -54.60 16.58
N ALA A 21 52.89 -54.24 15.53
CA ALA A 21 52.88 -54.89 14.22
C ALA A 21 52.37 -53.90 13.16
N GLU A 22 52.96 -53.89 11.97
CA GLU A 22 52.64 -52.97 10.88
C GLU A 22 51.73 -53.64 9.83
N SER A 23 50.81 -52.87 9.21
CA SER A 23 50.38 -53.16 7.83
C SER A 23 49.69 -51.94 7.18
N THR A 24 50.30 -51.45 6.12
CA THR A 24 49.95 -50.31 5.27
C THR A 24 48.55 -50.32 4.65
N ALA A 25 47.83 -49.18 4.69
CA ALA A 25 47.00 -48.67 3.58
C ALA A 25 46.50 -47.22 3.82
N ALA A 26 46.18 -46.51 2.74
CA ALA A 26 45.36 -45.28 2.70
C ALA A 26 45.85 -44.05 3.51
N ALA A 27 46.98 -43.45 3.09
CA ALA A 27 47.40 -42.11 3.49
C ALA A 27 47.80 -41.26 2.27
N GLU A 28 46.82 -40.77 1.51
CA GLU A 28 47.04 -39.81 0.42
C GLU A 28 46.08 -38.60 0.56
N GLN A 29 46.38 -37.77 1.55
CA GLN A 29 45.84 -36.42 1.71
C GLN A 29 47.02 -35.44 1.88
N ASN A 30 46.84 -34.19 1.44
CA ASN A 30 47.85 -33.12 1.36
C ASN A 30 49.02 -33.34 0.39
N ARG A 31 48.88 -32.77 -0.82
CA ARG A 31 49.98 -32.04 -1.49
C ARG A 31 49.64 -30.55 -1.49
N PRO A 32 50.61 -29.63 -1.25
CA PRO A 32 50.36 -28.20 -1.33
C PRO A 32 50.22 -27.73 -2.79
N LEU A 33 49.49 -26.63 -3.02
CA LEU A 33 49.45 -25.99 -4.34
C LEU A 33 50.81 -25.37 -4.67
N ALA A 34 51.36 -25.74 -5.84
CA ALA A 34 52.36 -24.93 -6.52
C ALA A 34 51.67 -23.75 -7.24
N ALA A 35 52.40 -22.64 -7.44
CA ALA A 35 51.82 -21.40 -7.95
C ALA A 35 51.34 -21.50 -9.42
N ALA A 36 50.10 -21.10 -9.68
CA ALA A 36 49.53 -20.93 -11.02
C ALA A 36 49.62 -19.45 -11.46
N HIS A 37 49.71 -19.21 -12.77
CA HIS A 37 49.90 -17.87 -13.33
C HIS A 37 48.57 -17.08 -13.39
N PRO A 38 48.58 -15.74 -13.23
CA PRO A 38 47.38 -14.92 -13.34
C PRO A 38 47.01 -14.69 -14.81
N GLY A 39 45.97 -15.38 -15.29
CA GLY A 39 45.43 -15.16 -16.65
C GLY A 39 44.16 -15.92 -17.03
N ASP A 40 43.88 -17.08 -16.42
CA ASP A 40 42.95 -18.09 -16.97
C ASP A 40 41.64 -18.32 -16.18
N GLN A 41 41.20 -17.32 -15.40
CA GLN A 41 40.01 -17.44 -14.53
C GLN A 41 38.71 -16.89 -15.15
N GLY A 42 38.72 -16.50 -16.42
CA GLY A 42 37.52 -16.03 -17.14
C GLY A 42 36.69 -17.18 -17.73
N ASP A 43 37.29 -17.98 -18.61
CA ASP A 43 36.57 -18.96 -19.43
C ASP A 43 36.28 -20.30 -18.75
N SER A 44 36.96 -20.58 -17.63
CA SER A 44 36.82 -21.85 -16.90
C SER A 44 35.49 -21.99 -16.15
N GLN A 45 34.90 -20.88 -15.66
CA GLN A 45 33.63 -20.95 -14.92
C GLN A 45 32.40 -21.25 -15.80
N PRO A 46 32.20 -20.62 -16.98
CA PRO A 46 31.12 -20.98 -17.89
C PRO A 46 31.19 -22.44 -18.37
N GLN A 47 32.40 -22.94 -18.68
CA GLN A 47 32.61 -24.33 -19.11
C GLN A 47 32.28 -25.34 -17.99
N ALA A 48 32.71 -25.07 -16.75
CA ALA A 48 32.37 -25.91 -15.60
C ALA A 48 30.85 -25.98 -15.36
N ILE A 49 30.12 -24.87 -15.58
CA ILE A 49 28.64 -24.87 -15.47
C ILE A 49 28.00 -25.67 -16.61
N GLN A 50 28.53 -25.61 -17.83
CA GLN A 50 28.04 -26.45 -18.95
C GLN A 50 28.26 -27.95 -18.69
N GLN A 51 29.39 -28.34 -18.10
CA GLN A 51 29.63 -29.71 -17.66
C GLN A 51 28.61 -30.16 -16.61
N LEU A 52 28.29 -29.30 -15.63
CA LEU A 52 27.23 -29.55 -14.66
C LEU A 52 25.83 -29.65 -15.32
N ILE A 53 25.55 -28.97 -16.44
CA ILE A 53 24.28 -29.19 -17.16
C ILE A 53 24.24 -30.59 -17.79
N ALA A 54 25.32 -31.04 -18.43
CA ALA A 54 25.40 -32.37 -19.04
C ALA A 54 25.31 -33.51 -17.99
N GLU A 55 25.94 -33.35 -16.82
CA GLU A 55 25.84 -34.29 -15.70
C GLU A 55 24.40 -34.47 -15.16
N LEU A 56 23.45 -33.58 -15.47
CA LEU A 56 22.03 -33.79 -15.14
C LEU A 56 21.38 -34.92 -15.95
N GLY A 57 22.03 -35.41 -17.02
CA GLY A 57 21.63 -36.61 -17.76
C GLY A 57 22.39 -37.89 -17.35
N ASP A 58 23.38 -37.80 -16.45
CA ASP A 58 24.25 -38.93 -16.09
C ASP A 58 23.45 -40.14 -15.58
N PRO A 59 23.75 -41.40 -15.98
CA PRO A 59 23.00 -42.58 -15.56
C PRO A 59 22.92 -42.76 -14.03
N SER A 60 23.94 -42.33 -13.28
CA SER A 60 23.98 -42.41 -11.82
C SER A 60 23.14 -41.32 -11.17
N PHE A 61 22.08 -41.73 -10.48
CA PHE A 61 21.26 -40.82 -9.68
C PHE A 61 22.09 -40.02 -8.64
N ALA A 62 23.17 -40.61 -8.13
CA ALA A 62 24.08 -39.96 -7.19
C ALA A 62 24.99 -38.90 -7.84
N VAL A 63 25.22 -38.94 -9.15
CA VAL A 63 25.80 -37.81 -9.91
C VAL A 63 24.71 -36.75 -10.06
N ARG A 64 23.61 -37.05 -10.78
CA ARG A 64 22.51 -36.11 -11.05
C ARG A 64 22.06 -35.31 -9.82
N GLN A 65 21.97 -35.96 -8.65
CA GLN A 65 21.53 -35.32 -7.40
C GLN A 65 22.60 -34.43 -6.72
N ARG A 66 23.90 -34.72 -6.88
CA ARG A 66 24.99 -33.83 -6.42
C ARG A 66 25.10 -32.61 -7.36
N THR A 67 25.11 -32.88 -8.66
CA THR A 67 25.10 -31.86 -9.73
C THR A 67 23.92 -30.89 -9.60
N SER A 68 22.70 -31.41 -9.33
CA SER A 68 21.52 -30.55 -9.06
C SER A 68 21.76 -29.59 -7.90
N ARG A 69 22.28 -30.08 -6.76
CA ARG A 69 22.60 -29.23 -5.60
C ARG A 69 23.69 -28.22 -5.93
N ARG A 70 24.72 -28.61 -6.69
CA ARG A 70 25.81 -27.70 -7.05
C ARG A 70 25.34 -26.53 -7.93
N LEU A 71 24.37 -26.78 -8.83
CA LEU A 71 23.74 -25.72 -9.62
C LEU A 71 22.82 -24.82 -8.77
N GLU A 72 22.15 -25.36 -7.74
CA GLU A 72 21.41 -24.55 -6.75
C GLU A 72 22.37 -23.67 -5.91
N GLU A 73 23.51 -24.21 -5.46
CA GLU A 73 24.56 -23.48 -4.73
C GLU A 73 25.18 -22.32 -5.53
N LEU A 74 25.28 -22.46 -6.86
CA LEU A 74 25.81 -21.42 -7.76
C LEU A 74 24.81 -20.28 -8.02
N GLY A 75 23.53 -20.45 -7.66
CA GLY A 75 22.51 -19.41 -7.75
C GLY A 75 22.40 -18.78 -9.15
N LEU A 76 22.23 -17.45 -9.20
CA LEU A 76 22.07 -16.72 -10.46
C LEU A 76 23.24 -16.90 -11.45
N VAL A 77 24.44 -17.27 -11.01
CA VAL A 77 25.58 -17.51 -11.91
C VAL A 77 25.29 -18.68 -12.87
N ALA A 78 24.51 -19.67 -12.42
CA ALA A 78 24.07 -20.78 -13.27
C ALA A 78 22.89 -20.42 -14.19
N LYS A 79 22.19 -19.28 -13.98
CA LYS A 79 20.96 -18.91 -14.71
C LYS A 79 21.09 -18.95 -16.23
N PRO A 80 22.16 -18.44 -16.88
CA PRO A 80 22.25 -18.46 -18.36
C PRO A 80 22.32 -19.88 -18.91
N ALA A 81 23.13 -20.75 -18.30
CA ALA A 81 23.27 -22.15 -18.69
C ALA A 81 22.00 -22.96 -18.39
N LEU A 82 21.33 -22.68 -17.27
CA LEU A 82 20.02 -23.25 -16.94
C LEU A 82 18.93 -22.80 -17.92
N VAL A 83 18.95 -21.56 -18.43
CA VAL A 83 18.01 -21.13 -19.48
C VAL A 83 18.29 -21.85 -20.80
N ALA A 84 19.56 -22.03 -21.17
CA ALA A 84 19.93 -22.80 -22.37
C ALA A 84 19.52 -24.29 -22.26
N GLY A 85 19.76 -24.92 -21.12
CA GLY A 85 19.41 -26.33 -20.85
C GLY A 85 17.91 -26.64 -20.84
N LEU A 86 17.03 -25.64 -20.93
CA LEU A 86 15.60 -25.86 -21.21
C LEU A 86 15.36 -26.43 -22.63
N GLN A 87 16.32 -26.26 -23.55
CA GLN A 87 16.28 -26.74 -24.94
C GLN A 87 17.22 -27.94 -25.19
N ASP A 88 17.81 -28.51 -24.14
CA ASP A 88 18.68 -29.68 -24.23
C ASP A 88 17.96 -30.88 -24.90
N PRO A 89 18.63 -31.74 -25.69
CA PRO A 89 17.99 -32.92 -26.31
C PRO A 89 17.47 -33.97 -25.31
N ASP A 90 18.03 -34.10 -24.10
CA ASP A 90 17.55 -35.05 -23.09
C ASP A 90 16.34 -34.52 -22.29
N ALA A 91 15.34 -35.38 -22.10
CA ALA A 91 14.16 -35.09 -21.31
C ALA A 91 14.43 -35.03 -19.80
N GLU A 92 15.37 -35.81 -19.26
CA GLU A 92 15.76 -35.76 -17.83
C GLU A 92 16.52 -34.46 -17.55
N VAL A 93 17.49 -34.07 -18.39
CA VAL A 93 18.13 -32.73 -18.33
C VAL A 93 17.07 -31.62 -18.39
N ARG A 94 16.21 -31.56 -19.43
CA ARG A 94 15.15 -30.53 -19.53
C ARG A 94 14.21 -30.51 -18.32
N HIS A 95 13.94 -31.65 -17.68
CA HIS A 95 13.11 -31.72 -16.46
C HIS A 95 13.86 -31.14 -15.25
N ARG A 96 15.10 -31.58 -15.01
CA ARG A 96 15.92 -31.13 -13.88
C ARG A 96 16.26 -29.66 -13.97
N VAL A 97 16.75 -29.22 -15.14
CA VAL A 97 17.10 -27.83 -15.41
C VAL A 97 15.93 -26.89 -15.12
N ARG A 98 14.70 -27.23 -15.54
CA ARG A 98 13.50 -26.43 -15.23
C ARG A 98 13.24 -26.30 -13.73
N ARG A 99 13.42 -27.38 -12.96
CA ARG A 99 13.22 -27.39 -11.50
C ARG A 99 14.31 -26.60 -10.78
N ILE A 100 15.57 -26.79 -11.17
CA ILE A 100 16.72 -26.07 -10.61
C ILE A 100 16.60 -24.58 -10.92
N LEU A 101 16.21 -24.19 -12.14
CA LEU A 101 16.01 -22.79 -12.52
C LEU A 101 14.93 -22.10 -11.68
N VAL A 102 13.78 -22.75 -11.47
CA VAL A 102 12.75 -22.23 -10.55
C VAL A 102 13.32 -22.07 -9.15
N ARG A 103 14.04 -23.08 -8.65
CA ARG A 103 14.59 -23.05 -7.28
C ARG A 103 15.66 -21.97 -7.09
N VAL A 104 16.52 -21.75 -8.09
CA VAL A 104 17.53 -20.68 -8.12
C VAL A 104 16.87 -19.30 -8.09
N LEU A 105 15.79 -19.09 -8.85
CA LEU A 105 15.06 -17.82 -8.89
C LEU A 105 14.29 -17.56 -7.59
N GLU A 106 13.66 -18.59 -6.99
CA GLU A 106 13.05 -18.51 -5.66
C GLU A 106 14.06 -18.08 -4.59
N LEU A 107 15.23 -18.73 -4.57
CA LEU A 107 16.28 -18.46 -3.59
C LEU A 107 16.90 -17.08 -3.76
N ASP A 108 17.15 -16.62 -4.99
CA ASP A 108 17.60 -15.25 -5.27
C ASP A 108 16.58 -14.21 -4.76
N PHE A 109 15.31 -14.38 -5.12
CA PHE A 109 14.24 -13.47 -4.71
C PHE A 109 14.10 -13.40 -3.18
N GLU A 110 14.06 -14.55 -2.49
CA GLU A 110 13.98 -14.57 -1.03
C GLU A 110 15.24 -14.03 -0.35
N ASN A 111 16.43 -14.21 -0.95
CA ASN A 111 17.66 -13.56 -0.47
C ASN A 111 17.61 -12.03 -0.63
N ARG A 112 17.10 -11.51 -1.75
CA ARG A 112 16.88 -10.07 -1.99
C ARG A 112 15.87 -9.49 -1.01
N ILE A 113 14.76 -10.19 -0.78
CA ILE A 113 13.74 -9.82 0.20
C ILE A 113 14.28 -9.84 1.64
N ALA A 114 15.07 -10.84 2.02
CA ALA A 114 15.72 -10.89 3.34
C ALA A 114 16.76 -9.77 3.52
N ALA A 115 17.58 -9.51 2.50
CA ALA A 115 18.54 -8.41 2.47
C ALA A 115 17.86 -7.05 2.66
N PHE A 116 16.75 -6.83 1.95
CA PHE A 116 15.93 -5.63 2.01
C PHE A 116 15.20 -5.47 3.35
N ALA A 117 14.65 -6.56 3.92
CA ALA A 117 14.05 -6.57 5.25
C ALA A 117 15.09 -6.20 6.33
N ALA A 118 16.33 -6.65 6.18
CA ALA A 118 17.47 -6.33 7.05
C ALA A 118 18.04 -4.90 6.87
N GLY A 119 17.33 -4.00 6.20
CA GLY A 119 17.68 -2.57 6.12
C GLY A 119 18.65 -2.19 5.00
N LYS A 120 19.18 -3.14 4.21
CA LYS A 120 20.05 -2.81 3.07
C LYS A 120 19.32 -1.96 2.04
N SER A 121 20.04 -1.11 1.31
CA SER A 121 19.46 -0.41 0.14
C SER A 121 19.17 -1.41 -0.97
N ALA A 122 18.14 -1.13 -1.76
CA ALA A 122 17.78 -1.83 -2.99
C ALA A 122 17.53 -0.79 -4.08
N THR A 123 17.96 -1.10 -5.31
CA THR A 123 17.67 -0.35 -6.54
C THR A 123 16.28 -0.71 -7.09
N ALA A 124 15.92 -0.17 -8.27
CA ALA A 124 14.74 -0.63 -9.00
C ALA A 124 14.95 -2.06 -9.53
N ASP A 125 16.09 -2.31 -10.19
CA ASP A 125 16.52 -3.62 -10.71
C ASP A 125 16.51 -4.73 -9.63
N ASP A 126 16.84 -4.38 -8.39
CA ASP A 126 16.76 -5.27 -7.23
C ASP A 126 15.31 -5.60 -6.82
N LEU A 127 14.38 -4.64 -6.90
CA LEU A 127 13.00 -4.74 -6.41
C LEU A 127 12.04 -3.81 -7.21
N PRO A 128 11.38 -4.32 -8.27
CA PRO A 128 10.44 -3.56 -9.09
C PRO A 128 9.39 -2.77 -8.30
N GLY A 129 9.18 -1.50 -8.67
CA GLY A 129 8.24 -0.61 -7.99
C GLY A 129 8.62 -0.17 -6.56
N TRP A 130 9.74 -0.62 -5.97
CA TRP A 130 10.15 -0.17 -4.63
C TRP A 130 10.40 1.34 -4.58
N MET A 131 11.09 1.88 -5.59
CA MET A 131 11.43 3.30 -5.66
C MET A 131 10.19 4.21 -5.72
N LEU A 132 9.09 3.73 -6.32
CA LEU A 132 7.80 4.42 -6.35
C LEU A 132 7.15 4.45 -4.95
N LEU A 133 7.02 3.30 -4.28
CA LEU A 133 6.48 3.29 -2.91
C LEU A 133 7.36 4.11 -1.94
N LYS A 134 8.68 4.10 -2.13
CA LYS A 134 9.63 4.90 -1.34
C LYS A 134 9.47 6.41 -1.54
N SER A 135 9.11 6.90 -2.74
CA SER A 135 8.83 8.33 -2.94
C SER A 135 7.50 8.76 -2.31
N ILE A 136 6.50 7.86 -2.29
CA ILE A 136 5.16 8.11 -1.74
C ILE A 136 5.14 8.05 -0.20
N ALA A 137 5.82 7.05 0.39
CA ALA A 137 5.67 6.71 1.81
C ALA A 137 6.98 6.76 2.62
N GLY A 138 8.11 7.10 1.98
CA GLY A 138 9.44 7.13 2.60
C GLY A 138 10.06 5.73 2.77
N ASP A 139 11.15 5.67 3.53
CA ASP A 139 11.86 4.42 3.82
C ASP A 139 11.79 4.12 5.32
N GLY A 140 11.16 3.01 5.69
CA GLY A 140 11.00 2.59 7.08
C GLY A 140 10.29 1.24 7.23
N PRO A 141 10.31 0.62 8.43
CA PRO A 141 9.96 -0.80 8.60
C PRO A 141 8.55 -1.17 8.10
N ALA A 142 7.54 -0.35 8.40
CA ALA A 142 6.17 -0.59 7.92
C ALA A 142 6.03 -0.46 6.40
N VAL A 143 6.81 0.43 5.77
CA VAL A 143 6.77 0.65 4.31
C VAL A 143 7.44 -0.53 3.60
N ARG A 144 8.60 -0.97 4.11
CA ARG A 144 9.29 -2.17 3.62
C ARG A 144 8.44 -3.43 3.81
N GLN A 145 7.76 -3.57 4.94
CA GLN A 145 6.87 -4.71 5.19
C GLN A 145 5.68 -4.73 4.24
N LEU A 146 5.02 -3.59 4.00
CA LEU A 146 3.94 -3.49 3.01
C LEU A 146 4.45 -3.81 1.59
N PHE A 147 5.66 -3.38 1.24
CA PHE A 147 6.29 -3.72 -0.03
C PHE A 147 6.56 -5.22 -0.18
N ILE A 148 7.17 -5.84 0.84
CA ILE A 148 7.50 -7.27 0.87
C ILE A 148 6.23 -8.13 0.74
N GLU A 149 5.14 -7.71 1.38
CA GLU A 149 3.82 -8.33 1.19
C GLU A 149 3.33 -8.17 -0.25
N ALA A 150 3.35 -6.95 -0.81
CA ALA A 150 2.89 -6.68 -2.18
C ALA A 150 3.68 -7.46 -3.25
N ILE A 151 5.02 -7.49 -3.18
CA ILE A 151 5.87 -8.16 -4.18
C ILE A 151 5.88 -9.69 -4.06
N ARG A 152 5.72 -10.25 -2.85
CA ARG A 152 5.39 -11.69 -2.71
C ARG A 152 3.96 -12.01 -3.17
N GLY A 153 3.07 -11.01 -3.11
CA GLY A 153 1.68 -11.12 -3.53
C GLY A 153 1.51 -11.17 -5.05
N GLU A 154 2.16 -10.25 -5.74
CA GLU A 154 1.95 -9.93 -7.16
C GLU A 154 3.26 -9.46 -7.85
N PRO A 155 4.31 -10.29 -7.94
CA PRO A 155 5.62 -9.84 -8.44
C PRO A 155 5.56 -9.30 -9.87
N LEU A 156 4.87 -10.02 -10.77
CA LEU A 156 4.68 -9.64 -12.18
C LEU A 156 3.89 -8.32 -12.35
N LEU A 157 3.07 -7.94 -11.36
CA LEU A 157 2.31 -6.70 -11.39
C LEU A 157 3.20 -5.49 -11.06
N LEU A 158 4.20 -5.67 -10.19
CA LEU A 158 5.19 -4.62 -9.89
C LEU A 158 6.26 -4.56 -10.98
N GLU A 159 6.68 -5.70 -11.55
CA GLU A 159 7.55 -5.77 -12.74
C GLU A 159 6.93 -5.06 -13.96
N ALA A 160 5.60 -4.96 -14.03
CA ALA A 160 4.90 -4.24 -15.09
C ALA A 160 5.13 -2.72 -15.07
N LEU A 161 5.56 -2.12 -13.95
CA LEU A 161 5.98 -0.70 -13.88
C LEU A 161 7.24 -0.45 -14.69
N ASP A 162 8.23 -1.32 -14.56
CA ASP A 162 9.54 -1.16 -15.20
C ASP A 162 9.46 -1.42 -16.72
N GLN A 163 8.37 -2.03 -17.18
CA GLN A 163 7.99 -2.17 -18.60
C GLN A 163 7.18 -0.97 -19.14
N GLY A 164 6.89 0.03 -18.31
CA GLY A 164 6.27 1.31 -18.68
C GLY A 164 4.75 1.37 -18.50
N HIS A 165 4.25 2.59 -18.31
CA HIS A 165 2.88 2.90 -17.87
C HIS A 165 1.76 2.25 -18.71
N THR A 166 1.94 2.10 -20.03
CA THR A 166 0.96 1.41 -20.91
C THR A 166 0.85 -0.09 -20.62
N TYR A 167 1.96 -0.75 -20.24
CA TYR A 167 1.97 -2.16 -19.86
C TYR A 167 1.45 -2.33 -18.42
N ALA A 168 1.88 -1.44 -17.51
CA ALA A 168 1.35 -1.35 -16.14
C ALA A 168 -0.19 -1.21 -16.12
N ALA A 169 -0.77 -0.35 -16.97
CA ALA A 169 -2.21 -0.17 -17.08
C ALA A 169 -2.92 -1.47 -17.48
N GLN A 170 -2.43 -2.15 -18.52
CA GLN A 170 -2.98 -3.44 -18.98
C GLN A 170 -2.88 -4.52 -17.89
N ALA A 171 -1.76 -4.59 -17.18
CA ALA A 171 -1.55 -5.50 -16.05
C ALA A 171 -2.53 -5.21 -14.89
N VAL A 172 -2.71 -3.94 -14.51
CA VAL A 172 -3.66 -3.49 -13.47
C VAL A 172 -5.10 -3.85 -13.85
N VAL A 173 -5.53 -3.57 -15.09
CA VAL A 173 -6.88 -3.88 -15.58
C VAL A 173 -7.12 -5.39 -15.56
N LEU A 174 -6.24 -6.19 -16.17
CA LEU A 174 -6.36 -7.64 -16.23
C LEU A 174 -6.36 -8.27 -14.83
N ARG A 175 -5.43 -7.85 -13.95
CA ARG A 175 -5.29 -8.43 -12.61
C ARG A 175 -6.44 -8.04 -11.68
N THR A 176 -6.92 -6.79 -11.77
CA THR A 176 -8.14 -6.34 -11.09
C THR A 176 -9.35 -7.19 -11.48
N GLN A 177 -9.52 -7.50 -12.76
CA GLN A 177 -10.61 -8.37 -13.23
C GLN A 177 -10.47 -9.80 -12.69
N GLN A 178 -9.28 -10.41 -12.73
CA GLN A 178 -9.04 -11.75 -12.19
C GLN A 178 -9.38 -11.84 -10.69
N LEU A 179 -8.85 -10.92 -9.87
CA LEU A 179 -9.06 -10.90 -8.41
C LEU A 179 -10.52 -10.70 -8.05
N TYR A 180 -11.23 -9.82 -8.77
CA TYR A 180 -12.65 -9.57 -8.57
C TYR A 180 -13.52 -10.77 -8.99
N GLN A 181 -13.25 -11.40 -10.14
CA GLN A 181 -13.97 -12.59 -10.60
C GLN A 181 -13.75 -13.80 -9.70
N ALA A 182 -12.51 -14.04 -9.24
CA ALA A 182 -12.22 -15.12 -8.28
C ALA A 182 -13.04 -14.96 -6.99
N ARG A 183 -13.22 -13.72 -6.52
CA ARG A 183 -14.06 -13.40 -5.36
C ARG A 183 -15.55 -13.56 -5.62
N LEU A 184 -16.05 -13.23 -6.81
CA LEU A 184 -17.44 -13.47 -7.20
C LEU A 184 -17.78 -14.98 -7.26
N ARG A 185 -16.83 -15.81 -7.74
CA ARG A 185 -17.00 -17.26 -7.86
C ARG A 185 -16.96 -18.01 -6.52
N ASN A 186 -16.33 -17.45 -5.48
CA ASN A 186 -16.34 -18.03 -4.13
C ASN A 186 -16.89 -17.05 -3.07
N PRO A 187 -18.23 -16.83 -3.04
CA PRO A 187 -18.87 -15.93 -2.09
C PRO A 187 -18.86 -16.43 -0.64
N ASN A 188 -18.55 -17.71 -0.40
CA ASN A 188 -18.55 -18.34 0.92
C ASN A 188 -17.20 -18.20 1.66
N ALA A 189 -16.11 -17.91 0.95
CA ALA A 189 -14.83 -17.54 1.55
C ALA A 189 -14.88 -16.26 2.42
N ARG A 190 -16.00 -15.53 2.43
CA ARG A 190 -16.21 -14.24 3.13
C ARG A 190 -15.75 -14.21 4.59
N GLN A 191 -15.92 -15.29 5.36
CA GLN A 191 -15.53 -15.32 6.78
C GLN A 191 -14.00 -15.38 6.98
N ASN A 192 -13.27 -16.13 6.16
CA ASN A 192 -11.80 -16.17 6.23
C ASN A 192 -11.14 -14.96 5.53
N LEU A 193 -11.82 -14.32 4.57
CA LEU A 193 -11.27 -13.22 3.77
C LEU A 193 -10.94 -11.93 4.56
N ALA A 194 -11.52 -11.72 5.73
CA ALA A 194 -11.12 -10.60 6.60
C ALA A 194 -9.66 -10.73 7.08
N ASN A 195 -9.15 -11.96 7.20
CA ASN A 195 -7.81 -12.28 7.66
C ASN A 195 -6.88 -12.80 6.55
N ASN A 196 -7.34 -12.79 5.29
CA ASN A 196 -6.53 -13.20 4.15
C ASN A 196 -5.52 -12.09 3.80
N SER A 197 -4.29 -12.26 4.29
CA SER A 197 -3.14 -11.39 4.01
C SER A 197 -2.82 -11.30 2.51
N GLN A 198 -2.89 -12.41 1.77
CA GLN A 198 -2.63 -12.44 0.33
C GLN A 198 -3.56 -11.47 -0.43
N PHE A 199 -4.85 -11.46 -0.12
CA PHE A 199 -5.78 -10.52 -0.77
C PHE A 199 -5.52 -9.06 -0.38
N ALA A 200 -5.00 -8.80 0.82
CA ALA A 200 -4.56 -7.45 1.21
C ALA A 200 -3.28 -7.04 0.46
N ALA A 201 -2.32 -7.96 0.28
CA ALA A 201 -1.12 -7.77 -0.53
C ALA A 201 -1.46 -7.50 -2.01
N SER A 202 -2.38 -8.27 -2.61
CA SER A 202 -2.82 -8.04 -4.00
C SER A 202 -3.41 -6.64 -4.20
N VAL A 203 -4.22 -6.15 -3.26
CA VAL A 203 -4.76 -4.79 -3.33
C VAL A 203 -3.67 -3.73 -3.05
N ALA A 204 -2.68 -4.03 -2.19
CA ALA A 204 -1.54 -3.14 -1.97
C ALA A 204 -0.68 -2.99 -3.24
N ALA A 205 -0.39 -4.10 -3.94
CA ALA A 205 0.33 -4.06 -5.21
C ALA A 205 -0.43 -3.25 -6.28
N LEU A 206 -1.74 -3.47 -6.43
CA LEU A 206 -2.59 -2.65 -7.32
C LEU A 206 -2.54 -1.16 -6.96
N LEU A 207 -2.59 -0.82 -5.66
CA LEU A 207 -2.47 0.56 -5.20
C LEU A 207 -1.08 1.17 -5.41
N ILE A 208 0.00 0.37 -5.35
CA ILE A 208 1.37 0.82 -5.64
C ILE A 208 1.51 1.16 -7.13
N VAL A 209 1.09 0.28 -8.03
CA VAL A 209 1.28 0.48 -9.48
C VAL A 209 0.56 1.74 -9.97
N ILE A 210 -0.69 1.95 -9.55
CA ILE A 210 -1.47 3.13 -9.97
C ILE A 210 -1.09 4.43 -9.25
N ALA A 211 -0.10 4.41 -8.34
CA ALA A 211 0.32 5.58 -7.60
C ALA A 211 1.46 6.37 -8.26
N ASP A 212 1.92 5.96 -9.44
CA ASP A 212 2.80 6.74 -10.32
C ASP A 212 2.12 7.99 -10.92
N GLY A 213 0.79 8.01 -10.99
CA GLY A 213 0.00 9.06 -11.64
C GLY A 213 -0.18 8.84 -13.14
N GLU A 214 0.87 8.38 -13.81
CA GLU A 214 0.95 8.18 -15.27
C GLU A 214 0.27 6.89 -15.76
N THR A 215 0.23 5.80 -14.97
CA THR A 215 -0.44 4.55 -15.35
C THR A 215 -1.94 4.79 -15.49
N GLU A 216 -2.50 4.63 -16.70
CA GLU A 216 -3.92 4.85 -16.98
C GLU A 216 -4.83 4.05 -16.03
N LEU A 217 -5.87 4.71 -15.49
CA LEU A 217 -6.79 4.13 -14.53
C LEU A 217 -8.24 4.50 -14.89
N ASP A 218 -8.92 3.60 -15.59
CA ASP A 218 -10.33 3.78 -15.95
C ASP A 218 -11.28 3.69 -14.74
N GLU A 219 -12.44 4.36 -14.81
CA GLU A 219 -13.40 4.41 -13.70
C GLU A 219 -13.94 3.04 -13.25
N ARG A 220 -14.01 2.04 -14.14
CA ARG A 220 -14.50 0.70 -13.82
C ARG A 220 -13.43 -0.08 -13.05
N THR A 221 -12.18 -0.03 -13.49
CA THR A 221 -11.03 -0.61 -12.77
C THR A 221 -10.83 0.07 -11.42
N ALA A 222 -10.89 1.41 -11.36
CA ALA A 222 -10.89 2.15 -10.10
C ALA A 222 -12.04 1.75 -9.17
N SER A 223 -13.27 1.63 -9.69
CA SER A 223 -14.45 1.18 -8.92
C SER A 223 -14.30 -0.24 -8.39
N MET A 224 -13.62 -1.13 -9.11
CA MET A 224 -13.32 -2.49 -8.65
C MET A 224 -12.24 -2.49 -7.57
N ILE A 225 -11.15 -1.73 -7.74
CA ILE A 225 -10.08 -1.54 -6.74
C ILE A 225 -10.66 -0.96 -5.43
N PHE A 226 -11.49 0.09 -5.51
CA PHE A 226 -12.16 0.69 -4.36
C PHE A 226 -13.01 -0.33 -3.58
N GLN A 227 -13.79 -1.16 -4.30
CA GLN A 227 -14.61 -2.21 -3.69
C GLN A 227 -13.77 -3.33 -3.07
N MET A 228 -12.63 -3.69 -3.67
CA MET A 228 -11.70 -4.67 -3.11
C MET A 228 -11.01 -4.14 -1.84
N MET A 229 -10.54 -2.89 -1.86
CA MET A 229 -9.95 -2.18 -0.72
C MET A 229 -10.91 -2.12 0.48
N HIS A 230 -12.17 -1.75 0.26
CA HIS A 230 -13.21 -1.73 1.30
C HIS A 230 -13.62 -3.12 1.81
N ARG A 231 -13.05 -4.20 1.26
CA ARG A 231 -13.34 -5.60 1.61
C ARG A 231 -12.06 -6.42 1.85
N SER A 232 -10.91 -5.76 2.12
CA SER A 232 -9.61 -6.37 2.46
C SER A 232 -9.15 -5.96 3.87
N ALA A 233 -8.03 -6.53 4.34
CA ALA A 233 -7.44 -6.14 5.63
C ALA A 233 -6.81 -4.74 5.61
N LEU A 234 -6.54 -4.14 4.44
CA LEU A 234 -5.97 -2.79 4.33
C LEU A 234 -6.84 -1.73 5.01
N LEU A 235 -8.16 -1.87 4.95
CA LEU A 235 -9.07 -0.92 5.60
C LEU A 235 -8.89 -0.89 7.14
N ARG A 236 -8.49 -2.01 7.75
CA ARG A 236 -8.14 -2.04 9.19
C ARG A 236 -6.80 -1.35 9.46
N ARG A 237 -5.80 -1.56 8.61
CA ARG A 237 -4.48 -0.89 8.69
C ARG A 237 -4.62 0.64 8.54
N LEU A 238 -5.48 1.07 7.60
CA LEU A 238 -5.86 2.47 7.42
C LEU A 238 -6.55 3.06 8.66
N GLY A 239 -7.47 2.30 9.29
CA GLY A 239 -8.10 2.65 10.56
C GLY A 239 -7.10 2.74 11.73
N SER A 240 -6.15 1.81 11.82
CA SER A 240 -5.00 1.83 12.74
C SER A 240 -3.96 2.92 12.42
N ARG A 241 -4.22 3.76 11.41
CA ARG A 241 -3.38 4.88 10.95
C ARG A 241 -2.00 4.50 10.42
N GLU A 242 -1.85 3.30 9.85
CA GLU A 242 -0.58 2.85 9.26
C GLU A 242 -0.19 3.73 8.05
N GLN A 243 0.90 4.48 8.17
CA GLN A 243 1.25 5.56 7.23
C GLN A 243 1.41 5.13 5.76
N PRO A 244 2.13 4.06 5.37
CA PRO A 244 2.23 3.66 3.97
C PRO A 244 0.87 3.28 3.35
N VAL A 245 -0.03 2.67 4.13
CA VAL A 245 -1.41 2.39 3.68
C VAL A 245 -2.21 3.70 3.55
N ARG A 246 -2.04 4.67 4.47
CA ARG A 246 -2.65 6.00 4.35
C ARG A 246 -2.18 6.74 3.10
N ALA A 247 -0.89 6.71 2.79
CA ALA A 247 -0.31 7.41 1.65
C ALA A 247 -0.85 6.85 0.32
N LEU A 248 -0.80 5.51 0.12
CA LEU A 248 -1.35 4.87 -1.08
C LEU A 248 -2.85 5.12 -1.27
N VAL A 249 -3.64 5.07 -0.19
CA VAL A 249 -5.08 5.37 -0.25
C VAL A 249 -5.32 6.87 -0.50
N GLY A 250 -4.46 7.76 0.00
CA GLY A 250 -4.46 9.18 -0.33
C GLY A 250 -4.24 9.43 -1.82
N VAL A 251 -3.22 8.82 -2.43
CA VAL A 251 -2.97 8.91 -3.88
C VAL A 251 -4.15 8.35 -4.69
N PHE A 252 -4.73 7.22 -4.29
CA PHE A 252 -5.94 6.70 -4.93
C PHE A 252 -7.13 7.68 -4.86
N ILE A 253 -7.35 8.31 -3.70
CA ILE A 253 -8.39 9.33 -3.50
C ILE A 253 -8.13 10.57 -4.38
N GLN A 254 -6.87 11.00 -4.52
CA GLN A 254 -6.48 12.08 -5.42
C GLN A 254 -6.77 11.73 -6.88
N ARG A 255 -6.33 10.54 -7.37
CA ARG A 255 -6.59 10.11 -8.76
C ARG A 255 -8.07 9.89 -9.08
N THR A 256 -8.92 9.71 -8.08
CA THR A 256 -10.38 9.55 -8.22
C THR A 256 -11.19 10.77 -7.76
N ALA A 257 -10.52 11.90 -7.50
CA ALA A 257 -11.15 13.09 -6.92
C ALA A 257 -12.11 13.83 -7.87
N GLU A 258 -11.84 13.80 -9.18
CA GLU A 258 -12.60 14.57 -10.18
C GLU A 258 -13.58 13.70 -10.99
N THR A 259 -13.53 12.37 -10.81
CA THR A 259 -14.31 11.36 -11.55
C THR A 259 -15.72 11.18 -10.99
N SER A 260 -16.49 10.24 -11.55
CA SER A 260 -17.78 9.80 -10.96
C SER A 260 -17.64 9.26 -9.53
N MET A 261 -16.44 8.82 -9.14
CA MET A 261 -16.12 8.26 -7.82
C MET A 261 -15.85 9.30 -6.72
N ALA A 262 -15.81 10.60 -7.07
CA ALA A 262 -15.44 11.67 -6.15
C ALA A 262 -16.13 11.59 -4.77
N TYR A 263 -17.42 11.26 -4.72
CA TYR A 263 -18.20 11.15 -3.48
C TYR A 263 -17.81 9.94 -2.62
N GLN A 264 -17.49 8.80 -3.24
CA GLN A 264 -17.00 7.59 -2.56
C GLN A 264 -15.61 7.83 -1.95
N SER A 265 -14.72 8.49 -2.70
CA SER A 265 -13.37 8.86 -2.26
C SER A 265 -13.40 9.94 -1.17
N LEU A 266 -14.29 10.93 -1.30
CA LEU A 266 -14.59 11.95 -0.28
C LEU A 266 -15.02 11.31 1.06
N TRP A 267 -15.99 10.39 1.03
CA TRP A 267 -16.48 9.74 2.24
C TRP A 267 -15.40 8.91 2.93
N THR A 268 -14.56 8.22 2.15
CA THR A 268 -13.38 7.51 2.64
C THR A 268 -12.38 8.48 3.30
N ALA A 269 -12.13 9.63 2.68
CA ALA A 269 -11.23 10.64 3.22
C ALA A 269 -11.72 11.25 4.54
N MET A 270 -13.03 11.52 4.64
CA MET A 270 -13.66 11.94 5.90
C MET A 270 -13.52 10.88 6.99
N GLN A 271 -13.87 9.62 6.70
CA GLN A 271 -13.82 8.49 7.63
C GLN A 271 -12.42 8.31 8.25
N TYR A 272 -11.35 8.41 7.45
CA TYR A 272 -9.97 8.16 7.88
C TYR A 272 -9.13 9.42 8.10
N ASN A 273 -9.71 10.62 7.97
CA ASN A 273 -9.05 11.92 8.10
C ASN A 273 -7.83 12.00 7.17
N LEU A 274 -8.08 11.85 5.86
CA LEU A 274 -7.10 11.96 4.77
C LEU A 274 -7.29 13.33 4.10
N LYS A 275 -6.23 14.12 3.95
CA LYS A 275 -6.33 15.52 3.45
C LYS A 275 -6.67 15.58 1.96
N GLU A 276 -6.36 14.52 1.23
CA GLU A 276 -6.55 14.33 -0.19
C GLU A 276 -8.05 14.40 -0.58
N GLY A 277 -8.95 14.16 0.38
CA GLY A 277 -10.38 14.41 0.23
C GLY A 277 -10.77 15.85 -0.03
N LEU A 278 -9.91 16.83 0.27
CA LEU A 278 -10.12 18.24 -0.09
C LEU A 278 -10.15 18.44 -1.61
N ILE A 279 -9.40 17.64 -2.37
CA ILE A 279 -9.40 17.69 -3.83
C ILE A 279 -10.78 17.26 -4.34
N ALA A 280 -11.29 16.13 -3.85
CA ALA A 280 -12.63 15.63 -4.19
C ALA A 280 -13.74 16.59 -3.77
N ALA A 281 -13.67 17.16 -2.56
CA ALA A 281 -14.62 18.15 -2.09
C ALA A 281 -14.63 19.42 -2.95
N THR A 282 -13.44 19.89 -3.32
CA THR A 282 -13.24 21.06 -4.17
C THR A 282 -13.76 20.83 -5.58
N ALA A 283 -13.50 19.67 -6.18
CA ALA A 283 -14.02 19.30 -7.48
C ALA A 283 -15.56 19.21 -7.49
N ILE A 284 -16.16 18.60 -6.45
CA ILE A 284 -17.62 18.50 -6.27
C ILE A 284 -18.29 19.88 -6.19
N ILE A 285 -17.68 20.84 -5.49
CA ILE A 285 -18.22 22.22 -5.40
C ILE A 285 -18.00 22.97 -6.73
N ARG A 286 -16.78 22.95 -7.29
CA ARG A 286 -16.44 23.68 -8.53
C ARG A 286 -17.25 23.24 -9.74
N ARG A 287 -17.61 21.95 -9.83
CA ARG A 287 -18.45 21.42 -10.92
C ARG A 287 -19.94 21.69 -10.78
N GLY A 288 -20.38 22.35 -9.71
CA GLY A 288 -21.80 22.65 -9.46
C GLY A 288 -22.64 21.38 -9.23
N GLU A 289 -22.23 20.52 -8.30
CA GLU A 289 -22.94 19.27 -7.96
C GLU A 289 -24.42 19.51 -7.60
N GLN A 290 -25.32 18.98 -8.43
CA GLN A 290 -26.77 19.22 -8.35
C GLN A 290 -27.47 18.41 -7.24
N ARG A 291 -26.81 17.42 -6.63
CA ARG A 291 -27.39 16.59 -5.55
C ARG A 291 -27.10 17.22 -4.18
N PRO A 292 -28.10 17.78 -3.47
CA PRO A 292 -27.84 18.62 -2.30
C PRO A 292 -27.15 17.89 -1.14
N TYR A 293 -27.37 16.57 -1.00
CA TYR A 293 -26.69 15.75 0.01
C TYR A 293 -25.20 15.51 -0.31
N VAL A 294 -24.83 15.45 -1.59
CA VAL A 294 -23.43 15.31 -2.02
C VAL A 294 -22.70 16.64 -1.82
N LEU A 295 -23.36 17.75 -2.16
CA LEU A 295 -22.85 19.10 -1.92
C LEU A 295 -22.68 19.37 -0.41
N GLN A 296 -23.65 18.97 0.43
CA GLN A 296 -23.55 19.02 1.89
C GLN A 296 -22.32 18.27 2.41
N ASP A 297 -22.11 17.02 2.00
CA ASP A 297 -20.96 16.23 2.47
C ASP A 297 -19.62 16.81 1.96
N ALA A 298 -19.57 17.47 0.80
CA ALA A 298 -18.38 18.18 0.33
C ALA A 298 -18.06 19.44 1.15
N ILE A 299 -19.08 20.24 1.50
CA ILE A 299 -18.91 21.41 2.40
C ILE A 299 -18.40 20.93 3.78
N LEU A 300 -19.00 19.87 4.31
CA LEU A 300 -18.61 19.27 5.59
C LEU A 300 -17.18 18.70 5.57
N ALA A 301 -16.77 18.04 4.48
CA ALA A 301 -15.41 17.57 4.31
C ALA A 301 -14.37 18.69 4.29
N ILE A 302 -14.68 19.83 3.64
CA ILE A 302 -13.81 21.02 3.68
C ILE A 302 -13.70 21.56 5.11
N GLY A 303 -14.82 21.63 5.84
CA GLY A 303 -14.80 22.00 7.26
C GLY A 303 -13.94 21.09 8.12
N LYS A 304 -13.99 19.77 7.85
CA LYS A 304 -13.30 18.74 8.63
C LYS A 304 -11.81 18.60 8.32
N LEU A 305 -11.42 18.77 7.05
CA LEU A 305 -10.07 18.45 6.54
C LEU A 305 -9.23 19.69 6.20
N GLY A 306 -9.89 20.83 6.02
CA GLY A 306 -9.33 22.04 5.40
C GLY A 306 -8.86 23.12 6.38
N THR A 307 -8.81 24.34 5.86
CA THR A 307 -8.18 25.52 6.49
C THR A 307 -9.00 26.79 6.19
N LYS A 308 -8.65 27.91 6.82
CA LYS A 308 -9.26 29.24 6.55
C LYS A 308 -9.21 29.65 5.06
N GLU A 309 -8.20 29.20 4.32
CA GLU A 309 -8.04 29.46 2.87
C GLU A 309 -9.27 28.97 2.07
N HIS A 310 -9.92 27.90 2.53
CA HIS A 310 -11.06 27.28 1.88
C HIS A 310 -12.36 28.07 2.07
N ILE A 311 -12.41 29.06 2.97
CA ILE A 311 -13.61 29.91 3.18
C ILE A 311 -14.01 30.59 1.88
N LYS A 312 -13.04 31.06 1.07
CA LYS A 312 -13.31 31.71 -0.24
C LYS A 312 -14.06 30.80 -1.23
N LEU A 313 -13.89 29.48 -1.15
CA LEU A 313 -14.62 28.50 -1.97
C LEU A 313 -16.05 28.26 -1.46
N LEU A 314 -16.28 28.40 -0.15
CA LEU A 314 -17.60 28.20 0.46
C LEU A 314 -18.46 29.47 0.45
N THR A 315 -17.87 30.67 0.42
CA THR A 315 -18.61 31.95 0.47
C THR A 315 -19.73 32.08 -0.58
N PRO A 316 -19.58 31.66 -1.86
CA PRO A 316 -20.68 31.70 -2.83
C PRO A 316 -21.91 30.89 -2.42
N LEU A 317 -21.71 29.78 -1.69
CA LEU A 317 -22.78 28.88 -1.24
C LEU A 317 -23.63 29.48 -0.11
N LEU A 318 -23.28 30.65 0.43
CA LEU A 318 -24.14 31.42 1.32
C LEU A 318 -25.40 31.98 0.61
N ALA A 319 -25.37 32.08 -0.72
CA ALA A 319 -26.53 32.44 -1.54
C ALA A 319 -27.45 31.24 -1.84
N ASP A 320 -26.96 30.00 -1.72
CA ASP A 320 -27.67 28.78 -2.12
C ASP A 320 -28.74 28.39 -1.09
N ASP A 321 -30.00 28.60 -1.44
CA ASP A 321 -31.15 28.28 -0.61
C ASP A 321 -31.79 26.91 -0.92
N THR A 322 -31.11 26.07 -1.69
CA THR A 322 -31.54 24.70 -2.00
C THR A 322 -31.77 23.89 -0.72
N ALA A 323 -32.95 23.26 -0.63
CA ALA A 323 -33.40 22.56 0.58
C ALA A 323 -32.72 21.18 0.75
N LEU A 324 -32.10 20.96 1.90
CA LEU A 324 -31.47 19.70 2.30
C LEU A 324 -32.53 18.75 2.89
N SER A 325 -33.32 18.16 1.99
CA SER A 325 -34.44 17.26 2.34
C SER A 325 -34.13 15.78 2.07
N HIS A 326 -33.80 15.04 3.13
CA HIS A 326 -34.20 13.63 3.22
C HIS A 326 -35.57 13.55 3.88
N GLN A 327 -36.55 12.96 3.17
CA GLN A 327 -37.96 12.72 3.56
C GLN A 327 -38.29 12.98 5.05
N PHE A 328 -38.58 14.24 5.40
CA PHE A 328 -39.06 14.55 6.73
C PHE A 328 -40.43 13.90 6.95
N ASN A 329 -40.57 13.15 8.04
CA ASN A 329 -41.84 12.54 8.43
C ASN A 329 -42.92 13.65 8.55
N ARG A 330 -44.05 13.47 7.86
CA ARG A 330 -45.12 14.48 7.65
C ARG A 330 -45.74 15.04 8.95
N GLN A 331 -45.43 14.46 10.10
CA GLN A 331 -45.92 14.87 11.42
C GLN A 331 -45.08 16.00 12.08
N ALA A 332 -43.89 16.35 11.56
CA ALA A 332 -42.98 17.33 12.16
C ALA A 332 -43.31 18.80 11.82
N THR A 333 -44.55 19.24 12.05
CA THR A 333 -45.17 20.50 11.54
C THR A 333 -44.61 21.83 12.08
N LYS A 334 -43.40 21.86 12.67
CA LYS A 334 -42.76 23.08 13.22
C LYS A 334 -41.24 23.21 12.97
N SER A 335 -40.61 22.35 12.18
CA SER A 335 -39.19 22.53 11.79
C SER A 335 -39.10 23.26 10.45
N ILE A 336 -38.22 24.25 10.37
CA ILE A 336 -37.72 24.73 9.08
C ILE A 336 -36.73 23.69 8.52
N THR A 337 -36.76 23.51 7.20
CA THR A 337 -35.84 22.64 6.46
C THR A 337 -34.46 23.30 6.38
N PRO A 338 -33.35 22.60 6.70
CA PRO A 338 -32.02 23.13 6.48
C PRO A 338 -31.76 23.38 4.99
N GLN A 339 -30.95 24.38 4.66
CA GLN A 339 -30.56 24.73 3.29
C GLN A 339 -29.03 24.61 3.10
N VAL A 340 -28.56 24.59 1.85
CA VAL A 340 -27.10 24.54 1.56
C VAL A 340 -26.35 25.67 2.25
N ARG A 341 -26.86 26.92 2.19
CA ARG A 341 -26.34 28.07 2.94
C ARG A 341 -26.29 27.89 4.45
N ASP A 342 -27.17 27.08 5.05
CA ASP A 342 -27.13 26.79 6.49
C ASP A 342 -25.95 25.90 6.87
N VAL A 343 -25.49 25.04 5.95
CA VAL A 343 -24.29 24.21 6.12
C VAL A 343 -23.03 25.02 5.80
N ALA A 344 -23.05 25.78 4.70
CA ALA A 344 -21.95 26.65 4.30
C ALA A 344 -21.57 27.66 5.39
N LEU A 345 -22.57 28.36 5.96
CA LEU A 345 -22.35 29.30 7.05
C LEU A 345 -21.78 28.61 8.32
N ALA A 346 -22.34 27.47 8.72
CA ALA A 346 -21.86 26.72 9.89
C ALA A 346 -20.39 26.28 9.75
N VAL A 347 -19.99 25.86 8.55
CA VAL A 347 -18.59 25.47 8.25
C VAL A 347 -17.68 26.67 8.14
N ILE A 348 -18.12 27.79 7.53
CA ILE A 348 -17.32 29.01 7.44
C ILE A 348 -17.02 29.60 8.83
N ILE A 349 -18.00 29.63 9.73
CA ILE A 349 -17.83 30.02 11.14
C ILE A 349 -16.81 29.10 11.83
N HIS A 350 -16.93 27.78 11.65
CA HIS A 350 -16.02 26.80 12.21
C HIS A 350 -14.56 26.99 11.73
N LEU A 351 -14.35 27.09 10.41
CA LEU A 351 -13.02 27.32 9.82
C LEU A 351 -12.41 28.65 10.32
N SER A 352 -13.23 29.66 10.55
CA SER A 352 -12.80 30.96 11.09
C SER A 352 -12.32 30.87 12.55
N GLY A 353 -12.64 29.79 13.27
CA GLY A 353 -12.33 29.59 14.68
C GLY A 353 -13.43 30.11 15.63
N GLU A 354 -14.58 30.48 15.09
CA GLU A 354 -15.75 30.96 15.85
C GLU A 354 -16.74 29.82 16.12
N LYS A 355 -17.70 30.03 17.03
CA LYS A 355 -18.67 28.99 17.43
C LYS A 355 -20.01 29.24 16.71
N PRO A 356 -20.58 28.23 16.00
CA PRO A 356 -21.91 28.37 15.40
C PRO A 356 -23.03 28.76 16.39
N GLN A 357 -22.89 28.42 17.67
CA GLN A 357 -23.82 28.82 18.73
C GLN A 357 -23.95 30.35 18.85
N ASP A 358 -22.86 31.09 18.67
CA ASP A 358 -22.81 32.56 18.76
C ASP A 358 -23.59 33.21 17.60
N TYR A 359 -23.80 32.47 16.51
CA TYR A 359 -24.60 32.82 15.34
C TYR A 359 -26.02 32.21 15.39
N GLY A 360 -26.43 31.64 16.52
CA GLY A 360 -27.79 31.14 16.74
C GLY A 360 -28.07 29.69 16.31
N TYR A 361 -27.05 28.88 16.00
CA TYR A 361 -27.21 27.45 15.74
C TYR A 361 -27.46 26.65 17.04
N THR A 362 -28.69 26.68 17.55
CA THR A 362 -29.02 26.03 18.84
C THR A 362 -29.15 24.51 18.79
N THR A 363 -29.29 23.90 17.60
CA THR A 363 -29.46 22.43 17.47
C THR A 363 -28.27 21.69 16.87
N ILE A 364 -27.18 22.38 16.52
CA ILE A 364 -26.03 21.78 15.83
C ILE A 364 -25.31 20.76 16.72
N GLN A 365 -24.97 19.60 16.15
CA GLN A 365 -24.26 18.53 16.85
C GLN A 365 -22.99 18.14 16.11
N GLN A 366 -21.91 17.92 16.85
CA GLN A 366 -20.65 17.39 16.33
C GLN A 366 -20.82 15.97 15.81
N ASP A 367 -20.06 15.62 14.77
CA ASP A 367 -19.96 14.27 14.21
C ASP A 367 -18.49 13.90 13.94
N PRO A 368 -17.99 12.75 14.45
CA PRO A 368 -16.58 12.38 14.30
C PRO A 368 -16.18 12.11 12.84
N ILE A 369 -17.12 11.72 11.98
CA ILE A 369 -16.89 11.41 10.56
C ILE A 369 -17.16 12.65 9.70
N ARG A 370 -18.23 13.41 9.97
CA ARG A 370 -18.72 14.51 9.13
C ARG A 370 -18.45 15.93 9.65
N LEU A 371 -17.70 16.13 10.74
CA LEU A 371 -17.62 17.38 11.53
C LEU A 371 -18.97 17.75 12.19
N PHE A 372 -20.05 17.87 11.42
CA PHE A 372 -21.41 18.12 11.95
C PHE A 372 -22.39 17.06 11.49
N ARG A 373 -23.35 16.71 12.35
CA ARG A 373 -24.42 15.77 12.01
C ARG A 373 -25.37 16.39 10.97
N SER A 374 -25.62 15.65 9.90
CA SER A 374 -26.64 15.96 8.90
C SER A 374 -27.98 16.32 9.59
N ASN A 375 -28.70 17.29 9.03
CA ASN A 375 -29.97 17.84 9.55
C ASN A 375 -29.89 18.62 10.88
N THR A 376 -28.74 18.73 11.55
CA THR A 376 -28.61 19.49 12.81
C THR A 376 -28.26 20.97 12.63
N MET A 377 -27.63 21.31 11.51
CA MET A 377 -27.33 22.68 11.05
C MET A 377 -28.60 23.34 10.49
N ARG A 378 -29.47 23.85 11.37
CA ARG A 378 -30.73 24.52 11.02
C ARG A 378 -31.02 25.65 11.99
N PHE A 379 -31.83 26.61 11.55
CA PHE A 379 -32.35 27.70 12.38
C PHE A 379 -33.78 27.43 12.85
N SER A 380 -34.21 28.09 13.93
CA SER A 380 -35.59 27.98 14.44
C SER A 380 -36.61 28.86 13.70
N SER A 381 -36.15 29.78 12.84
CA SER A 381 -36.98 30.61 11.97
C SER A 381 -36.12 31.22 10.85
N ASP A 382 -36.73 31.58 9.71
CA ASP A 382 -36.02 32.23 8.61
C ASP A 382 -35.44 33.59 9.01
N ALA A 383 -36.13 34.31 9.92
CA ALA A 383 -35.63 35.53 10.53
C ALA A 383 -34.31 35.32 11.30
N LYS A 384 -34.13 34.18 11.97
CA LYS A 384 -32.83 33.85 12.61
C LYS A 384 -31.75 33.49 11.59
N ARG A 385 -32.09 32.81 10.49
CA ARG A 385 -31.15 32.58 9.38
C ARG A 385 -30.66 33.91 8.79
N ALA A 386 -31.58 34.82 8.49
CA ALA A 386 -31.26 36.14 7.96
C ALA A 386 -30.39 36.95 8.93
N ALA A 387 -30.70 36.91 10.24
CA ALA A 387 -29.87 37.55 11.27
C ALA A 387 -28.45 36.94 11.35
N ALA A 388 -28.32 35.62 11.26
CA ALA A 388 -27.02 34.93 11.29
C ALA A 388 -26.16 35.27 10.06
N LEU A 389 -26.75 35.26 8.86
CA LEU A 389 -26.08 35.68 7.62
C LEU A 389 -25.65 37.15 7.68
N LYS A 390 -26.52 38.04 8.17
CA LYS A 390 -26.18 39.46 8.38
C LYS A 390 -25.02 39.64 9.37
N THR A 391 -25.07 38.96 10.52
CA THR A 391 -24.01 39.01 11.54
C THR A 391 -22.67 38.58 10.96
N TRP A 392 -22.66 37.56 10.10
CA TRP A 392 -21.45 37.10 9.40
C TRP A 392 -20.94 38.12 8.36
N GLN A 393 -21.82 38.78 7.62
CA GLN A 393 -21.45 39.86 6.69
C GLN A 393 -20.85 41.08 7.43
N GLU A 394 -21.45 41.49 8.56
CA GLU A 394 -20.94 42.57 9.40
C GLU A 394 -19.57 42.20 10.02
N ARG A 395 -19.37 40.94 10.41
CA ARG A 395 -18.08 40.41 10.88
C ARG A 395 -17.01 40.43 9.80
N LEU A 396 -17.32 40.02 8.57
CA LEU A 396 -16.40 40.12 7.43
C LEU A 396 -16.01 41.57 7.11
N ALA A 397 -16.96 42.51 7.21
CA ALA A 397 -16.68 43.93 7.00
C ALA A 397 -15.82 44.56 8.10
N ALA A 398 -15.85 44.01 9.31
CA ALA A 398 -15.11 44.49 10.48
C ALA A 398 -13.70 43.87 10.65
N GLN A 399 -13.33 42.87 9.84
CA GLN A 399 -11.96 42.33 9.87
C GLN A 399 -10.98 43.32 9.22
N PRO A 400 -9.80 43.57 9.83
CA PRO A 400 -8.79 44.44 9.22
C PRO A 400 -8.29 43.83 7.91
N ARG A 401 -8.29 44.62 6.84
CA ARG A 401 -7.80 44.17 5.53
C ARG A 401 -6.29 43.93 5.59
N ASP A 402 -5.88 42.74 5.17
CA ASP A 402 -4.47 42.32 5.16
C ASP A 402 -3.66 43.20 4.19
N PRO A 403 -2.64 43.97 4.65
CA PRO A 403 -1.98 44.99 3.82
C PRO A 403 -1.27 44.43 2.58
N ALA A 404 -0.93 43.14 2.57
CA ALA A 404 -0.41 42.46 1.38
C ALA A 404 -1.35 42.54 0.16
N SER A 405 -2.65 42.75 0.37
CA SER A 405 -3.65 42.85 -0.70
C SER A 405 -3.66 44.20 -1.47
N GLN A 406 -2.83 45.18 -1.08
CA GLN A 406 -2.76 46.49 -1.76
C GLN A 406 -1.61 46.61 -2.77
N GLN A 407 -0.53 45.82 -2.64
CA GLN A 407 0.65 45.95 -3.52
C GLN A 407 0.44 45.40 -4.94
N SER A 408 -0.60 44.61 -5.19
CA SER A 408 -0.96 44.09 -6.52
C SER A 408 -1.92 44.99 -7.31
N ALA A 409 -2.13 46.24 -6.86
CA ALA A 409 -2.97 47.24 -7.53
C ALA A 409 -2.19 48.53 -7.89
N SER A 410 -0.86 48.47 -7.90
CA SER A 410 0.03 49.60 -8.24
C SER A 410 1.36 49.11 -8.81
N ASN A 411 1.29 48.45 -9.96
CA ASN A 411 2.34 48.24 -10.97
C ASN A 411 1.66 47.96 -12.32
#